data_AF-A0A958FEK7-F1
#
_entry.id   AF-A0A958FEK7-F1
#
_cell.length_a   1.000
_cell.length_b   1.000
_cell.length_c   1.000
_cell.angle_alpha   90.00
_cell.angle_beta   90.00
_cell.angle_gamma   90.00
#
_symmetry.space_group_name_H-M   'P 1'
#
loop_
_entity.id
_entity.type
_entity.pdbx_description
1 polymer ?
#
loop_
_entity_poly.entity_id
_entity_poly.type
_entity_poly.pdbx_seq_one_letter_code
_entity_poly.pdbx_strand_id
1 'polypeptide(L)'
;HGALLHDPIVWLVIEGSQPLDALYDQTAVLTRWASQNAPHLHTLAVMPALYQESGAHAVQQIGIMLATAVYHIRQLQKRGLRVDEIGGRVTAVFSIGSDFFMEIAKLRAARTVWSQMIAAFGGGESAQKLTIHGRTSNASKSQLDPHVNLLRATTEAFAAALGGANSIEIAPFDTGQRPTNEFSRRIARNVQLILQEELNLTKLLDP
;
A
#
# COMPACT_ATOMS: atom_id res chain seq x y z
N HIS A 1 8.89 1.26 -14.92
CA HIS A 1 8.18 1.75 -13.73
C HIS A 1 7.26 0.64 -13.23
N GLY A 2 7.18 0.41 -11.92
CA GLY A 2 6.30 -0.62 -11.36
C GLY A 2 6.66 -0.95 -9.92
N ALA A 3 5.89 -1.84 -9.30
CA ALA A 3 6.15 -2.35 -7.95
C ALA A 3 6.01 -3.87 -7.92
N LEU A 4 7.01 -4.54 -7.37
CA LEU A 4 6.91 -5.92 -6.92
C LEU A 4 6.42 -5.80 -5.48
N LEU A 5 5.13 -6.07 -5.25
CA LEU A 5 4.52 -6.06 -3.93
C LEU A 5 5.05 -7.25 -3.10
N HIS A 6 6.34 -7.25 -2.83
CA HIS A 6 7.06 -8.29 -2.11
C HIS A 6 7.33 -7.81 -0.69
N ASP A 7 6.71 -8.46 0.28
CA ASP A 7 6.95 -8.25 1.71
C ASP A 7 7.40 -9.59 2.30
N PRO A 8 8.70 -9.77 2.63
CA PRO A 8 9.24 -11.02 3.17
C PRO A 8 8.53 -11.55 4.42
N ILE A 9 8.03 -10.65 5.29
CA ILE A 9 7.36 -11.07 6.53
C ILE A 9 5.98 -11.62 6.19
N VAL A 10 5.24 -10.91 5.34
CA VAL A 10 3.92 -11.35 4.88
C VAL A 10 4.01 -12.66 4.11
N TRP A 11 5.01 -12.81 3.23
CA TRP A 11 5.24 -14.05 2.50
C TRP A 11 5.48 -15.23 3.44
N LEU A 12 6.28 -15.04 4.49
CA LEU A 12 6.48 -16.05 5.52
C LEU A 12 5.17 -16.41 6.23
N VAL A 13 4.32 -15.41 6.56
CA VAL A 13 3.04 -15.65 7.25
C VAL A 13 2.04 -16.39 6.37
N ILE A 14 1.96 -16.06 5.08
CA ILE A 14 0.98 -16.65 4.15
C ILE A 14 1.42 -18.04 3.67
N GLU A 15 2.69 -18.18 3.26
CA GLU A 15 3.16 -19.41 2.61
C GLU A 15 3.91 -20.36 3.54
N GLY A 16 4.52 -19.84 4.61
CA GLY A 16 5.23 -20.64 5.62
C GLY A 16 6.42 -21.47 5.10
N SER A 17 6.84 -21.28 3.84
CA SER A 17 7.63 -22.27 3.12
C SER A 17 9.14 -21.97 3.04
N GLN A 18 9.55 -20.71 3.14
CA GLN A 18 10.95 -20.29 2.96
C GLN A 18 11.52 -19.59 4.20
N PRO A 19 12.77 -19.88 4.60
CA PRO A 19 13.44 -19.14 5.66
C PRO A 19 13.54 -17.65 5.34
N LEU A 20 13.29 -16.82 6.34
CA LEU A 20 13.23 -15.36 6.18
C LEU A 20 14.55 -14.77 5.64
N ASP A 21 15.69 -15.33 6.04
CA ASP A 21 17.00 -14.90 5.53
C ASP A 21 17.15 -15.11 4.01
N ALA A 22 16.64 -16.23 3.48
CA ALA A 22 16.69 -16.51 2.04
C ALA A 22 15.82 -15.50 1.25
N LEU A 23 14.66 -15.11 1.78
CA LEU A 23 13.81 -14.09 1.18
C LEU A 23 14.52 -12.72 1.14
N TYR A 24 15.23 -12.36 2.20
CA TYR A 24 16.02 -11.12 2.21
C TYR A 24 17.26 -11.17 1.31
N ASP A 25 17.89 -12.33 1.14
CA ASP A 25 19.00 -12.51 0.19
C ASP A 25 18.50 -12.25 -1.24
N GLN A 26 17.35 -12.85 -1.61
CA GLN A 26 16.70 -12.62 -2.89
C GLN A 26 16.30 -11.15 -3.07
N THR A 27 15.70 -10.54 -2.05
CA THR A 27 15.31 -9.12 -2.06
C THR A 27 16.51 -8.21 -2.25
N ALA A 28 17.64 -8.51 -1.62
CA ALA A 28 18.88 -7.74 -1.73
C ALA A 28 19.46 -7.80 -3.15
N VAL A 29 19.51 -9.00 -3.75
CA VAL A 29 19.95 -9.19 -5.14
C VAL A 29 19.06 -8.42 -6.10
N LEU A 30 17.73 -8.56 -5.97
CA LEU A 30 16.75 -7.89 -6.79
C LEU A 30 16.85 -6.36 -6.68
N THR A 31 16.99 -5.84 -5.45
CA THR A 31 17.08 -4.39 -5.19
C THR A 31 18.37 -3.80 -5.79
N ARG A 32 19.49 -4.52 -5.70
CA ARG A 32 20.76 -4.12 -6.32
C ARG A 32 20.69 -4.14 -7.84
N TRP A 33 20.05 -5.17 -8.42
CA TRP A 33 19.83 -5.21 -9.86
C TRP A 33 18.93 -4.07 -10.32
N ALA A 34 17.83 -3.80 -9.60
CA ALA A 34 16.88 -2.75 -9.91
C ALA A 34 17.50 -1.36 -9.81
N SER A 35 18.42 -1.12 -8.86
CA SER A 35 19.09 0.19 -8.76
C SER A 35 19.91 0.55 -10.00
N GLN A 36 20.42 -0.45 -10.73
CA GLN A 36 21.23 -0.26 -11.94
C GLN A 36 20.41 -0.35 -13.23
N ASN A 37 19.41 -1.24 -13.28
CA ASN A 37 18.74 -1.60 -14.54
C ASN A 37 17.27 -1.11 -14.61
N ALA A 38 16.64 -0.85 -13.47
CA ALA A 38 15.23 -0.49 -13.38
C ALA A 38 15.01 0.56 -12.27
N PRO A 39 15.54 1.79 -12.42
CA PRO A 39 15.62 2.76 -11.33
C PRO A 39 14.26 3.19 -10.77
N HIS A 40 13.17 2.95 -11.50
CA HIS A 40 11.79 3.25 -11.07
C HIS A 40 10.97 2.00 -10.67
N LEU A 41 11.63 0.88 -10.40
CA LEU A 41 11.00 -0.33 -9.89
C LEU A 41 11.07 -0.33 -8.35
N HIS A 42 9.91 -0.41 -7.69
CA HIS A 42 9.82 -0.67 -6.26
C HIS A 42 9.96 -2.18 -6.06
N THR A 43 10.90 -2.59 -5.22
CA THR A 43 11.28 -4.00 -5.04
C THR A 43 10.83 -4.56 -3.70
N LEU A 44 10.31 -3.71 -2.81
CA LEU A 44 9.89 -4.06 -1.48
C LEU A 44 8.54 -3.40 -1.18
N ALA A 45 7.69 -4.09 -0.44
CA ALA A 45 6.46 -3.55 0.10
C ALA A 45 6.41 -3.70 1.62
N VAL A 46 5.59 -2.85 2.25
CA VAL A 46 5.10 -3.04 3.61
C VAL A 46 3.58 -3.08 3.54
N MET A 47 2.95 -4.14 4.06
CA MET A 47 1.52 -4.38 3.84
C MET A 47 0.66 -4.36 5.11
N PRO A 48 0.45 -3.19 5.74
CA PRO A 48 -0.48 -3.06 6.85
C PRO A 48 -1.93 -3.40 6.47
N ALA A 49 -2.29 -3.41 5.17
CA ALA A 49 -3.61 -3.83 4.70
C ALA A 49 -4.06 -5.19 5.27
N LEU A 50 -3.19 -6.20 5.30
CA LEU A 50 -3.55 -7.54 5.80
C LEU A 50 -3.96 -7.54 7.28
N TYR A 51 -3.34 -6.67 8.06
CA TYR A 51 -3.65 -6.53 9.48
C TYR A 51 -4.97 -5.80 9.68
N GLN A 52 -5.30 -4.81 8.85
CA GLN A 52 -6.61 -4.16 8.87
C GLN A 52 -7.74 -5.14 8.57
N GLU A 53 -7.54 -5.98 7.55
CA GLU A 53 -8.47 -7.05 7.20
C GLU A 53 -8.61 -8.11 8.33
N SER A 54 -7.66 -8.11 9.28
CA SER A 54 -7.67 -8.92 10.50
C SER A 54 -8.10 -8.14 11.75
N GLY A 55 -8.61 -6.91 11.61
CA GLY A 55 -9.17 -6.10 12.70
C GLY A 55 -8.28 -4.94 13.20
N ALA A 56 -7.14 -4.67 12.57
CA ALA A 56 -6.26 -3.58 13.01
C ALA A 56 -6.80 -2.18 12.64
N HIS A 57 -6.85 -1.28 13.63
CA HIS A 57 -7.28 0.10 13.41
C HIS A 57 -6.18 0.99 12.80
N ALA A 58 -6.51 2.23 12.40
CA ALA A 58 -5.62 3.12 11.65
C ALA A 58 -4.24 3.33 12.31
N VAL A 59 -4.21 3.60 13.62
CA VAL A 59 -2.96 3.78 14.38
C VAL A 59 -2.10 2.50 14.40
N GLN A 60 -2.72 1.32 14.58
CA GLN A 60 -2.01 0.04 14.55
C GLN A 60 -1.40 -0.21 13.17
N GLN A 61 -2.12 0.09 12.09
CA GLN A 61 -1.60 -0.04 10.73
C GLN A 61 -0.34 0.81 10.52
N ILE A 62 -0.31 2.06 11.02
CA ILE A 62 0.89 2.91 10.95
C ILE A 62 2.04 2.35 11.78
N GLY A 63 1.76 1.89 13.01
CA GLY A 63 2.77 1.26 13.85
C GLY A 63 3.37 0.01 13.21
N ILE A 64 2.53 -0.85 12.63
CA ILE A 64 2.94 -2.06 11.90
C ILE A 64 3.77 -1.69 10.66
N MET A 65 3.32 -0.71 9.87
CA MET A 65 4.07 -0.22 8.71
C MET A 65 5.50 0.19 9.12
N LEU A 66 5.63 1.02 10.15
CA LEU A 66 6.94 1.49 10.64
C LEU A 66 7.80 0.36 11.19
N ALA A 67 7.23 -0.51 12.04
CA ALA A 67 7.96 -1.63 12.63
C ALA A 67 8.48 -2.59 11.55
N THR A 68 7.64 -2.90 10.56
CA THR A 68 7.98 -3.77 9.44
C THR A 68 9.06 -3.12 8.56
N ALA A 69 8.92 -1.83 8.24
CA ALA A 69 9.90 -1.09 7.45
C ALA A 69 11.27 -1.02 8.14
N VAL A 70 11.32 -0.69 9.43
CA VAL A 70 12.55 -0.69 10.25
C VAL A 70 13.23 -2.06 10.17
N TYR A 71 12.45 -3.14 10.27
CA TYR A 71 12.99 -4.48 10.20
C TYR A 71 13.56 -4.79 8.81
N HIS A 72 12.83 -4.51 7.72
CA HIS A 72 13.36 -4.72 6.37
C HIS A 72 14.62 -3.90 6.09
N ILE A 73 14.65 -2.62 6.47
CA ILE A 73 15.81 -1.75 6.27
C ILE A 73 17.04 -2.36 6.96
N ARG A 74 16.90 -2.77 8.23
CA ARG A 74 17.99 -3.40 8.98
C ARG A 74 18.46 -4.70 8.34
N GLN A 75 17.55 -5.55 7.84
CA GLN A 75 17.91 -6.82 7.21
C GLN A 75 18.62 -6.63 5.86
N LEU A 76 18.24 -5.60 5.10
CA LEU A 76 18.90 -5.25 3.84
C LEU A 76 20.23 -4.52 4.05
N GLN A 77 20.36 -3.72 5.11
CA GLN A 77 21.64 -3.12 5.51
C GLN A 77 22.67 -4.18 5.88
N LYS A 78 22.28 -5.25 6.60
CA LYS A 78 23.17 -6.40 6.86
C LYS A 78 23.68 -7.07 5.56
N ARG A 79 22.96 -6.89 4.46
CA ARG A 79 23.30 -7.40 3.12
C ARG A 79 23.99 -6.34 2.23
N GLY A 80 24.41 -5.24 2.84
CA GLY A 80 25.23 -4.20 2.21
C GLY A 80 24.45 -3.16 1.40
N LEU A 81 23.12 -3.08 1.52
CA LEU A 81 22.34 -2.01 0.88
C LEU A 81 22.32 -0.75 1.73
N ARG A 82 22.44 0.41 1.08
CA ARG A 82 22.26 1.70 1.74
C ARG A 82 20.79 2.05 1.88
N VAL A 83 20.46 2.89 2.85
CA VAL A 83 19.08 3.35 3.10
C VAL A 83 18.48 3.99 1.86
N ASP A 84 19.27 4.76 1.10
CA ASP A 84 18.80 5.39 -0.14
C ASP A 84 18.44 4.40 -1.25
N GLU A 85 19.08 3.24 -1.27
CA GLU A 85 18.77 2.17 -2.24
C GLU A 85 17.49 1.41 -1.86
N ILE A 86 17.09 1.49 -0.59
CA ILE A 86 15.93 0.79 -0.03
C ILE A 86 14.72 1.71 0.01
N GLY A 87 14.79 2.85 0.70
CA GLY A 87 13.64 3.69 1.05
C GLY A 87 12.87 4.19 -0.16
N GLY A 88 13.59 4.60 -1.22
CA GLY A 88 12.97 5.04 -2.49
C GLY A 88 12.34 3.92 -3.32
N ARG A 89 12.42 2.66 -2.84
CA ARG A 89 11.88 1.47 -3.51
C ARG A 89 10.83 0.74 -2.69
N VAL A 90 10.33 1.36 -1.62
CA VAL A 90 9.26 0.80 -0.80
C VAL A 90 7.90 1.29 -1.27
N THR A 91 6.93 0.38 -1.33
CA THR A 91 5.51 0.71 -1.49
C THR A 91 4.75 0.28 -0.24
N ALA A 92 4.05 1.21 0.42
CA ALA A 92 3.12 0.87 1.48
C ALA A 92 1.75 0.51 0.89
N VAL A 93 1.21 -0.65 1.29
CA VAL A 93 -0.10 -1.13 0.87
C VAL A 93 -1.08 -0.98 2.03
N PHE A 94 -1.99 -0.01 1.94
CA PHE A 94 -3.02 0.23 2.94
C PHE A 94 -4.38 -0.27 2.45
N SER A 95 -5.12 -0.89 3.37
CA SER A 95 -6.55 -1.08 3.18
C SER A 95 -7.27 0.18 3.66
N ILE A 96 -8.29 0.60 2.93
CA ILE A 96 -9.04 1.84 3.15
C ILE A 96 -10.44 1.45 3.63
N GLY A 97 -10.67 1.70 4.92
CA GLY A 97 -11.92 1.37 5.60
C GLY A 97 -12.98 2.45 5.48
N SER A 98 -14.11 2.23 6.15
CA SER A 98 -15.29 3.10 6.05
C SER A 98 -15.21 4.40 6.87
N ASP A 99 -14.21 4.56 7.74
CA ASP A 99 -13.99 5.79 8.51
C ASP A 99 -13.29 6.85 7.63
N PHE A 100 -14.09 7.58 6.86
CA PHE A 100 -13.64 8.45 5.77
C PHE A 100 -12.53 9.43 6.16
N PHE A 101 -12.73 10.24 7.21
CA PHE A 101 -11.74 11.24 7.61
C PHE A 101 -10.52 10.63 8.28
N MET A 102 -10.71 9.55 9.05
CA MET A 102 -9.59 8.82 9.66
C MET A 102 -8.68 8.22 8.60
N GLU A 103 -9.24 7.69 7.51
CA GLU A 103 -8.48 7.13 6.41
C GLU A 103 -7.63 8.20 5.69
N ILE A 104 -8.19 9.38 5.43
CA ILE A 104 -7.43 10.53 4.88
C ILE A 104 -6.28 10.91 5.82
N ALA A 105 -6.58 11.07 7.12
CA ALA A 105 -5.59 11.42 8.13
C ALA A 105 -4.49 10.35 8.25
N LYS A 106 -4.85 9.07 8.17
CA LYS A 106 -3.92 7.93 8.21
C LYS A 106 -2.91 8.01 7.08
N LEU A 107 -3.36 8.22 5.83
CA LEU A 107 -2.47 8.29 4.67
C LEU A 107 -1.53 9.50 4.72
N ARG A 108 -2.03 10.67 5.14
CA ARG A 108 -1.20 11.86 5.37
C ARG A 108 -0.16 11.61 6.46
N ALA A 109 -0.57 11.08 7.61
CA ALA A 109 0.32 10.76 8.72
C ALA A 109 1.38 9.73 8.32
N ALA A 110 1.03 8.70 7.53
CA ALA A 110 1.96 7.68 7.04
C ALA A 110 3.17 8.29 6.33
N ARG A 111 2.95 9.29 5.47
CA ARG A 111 4.02 9.99 4.75
C ARG A 111 4.95 10.74 5.69
N THR A 112 4.37 11.46 6.66
CA THR A 112 5.13 12.24 7.64
C THR A 112 6.01 11.34 8.49
N VAL A 113 5.45 10.29 9.10
CA VAL A 113 6.22 9.38 9.96
C VAL A 113 7.23 8.55 9.16
N TRP A 114 6.94 8.21 7.91
CA TRP A 114 7.88 7.56 7.01
C TRP A 114 9.11 8.44 6.73
N SER A 115 8.89 9.70 6.34
CA SER A 115 9.98 10.66 6.07
C SER A 115 10.86 10.84 7.30
N GLN A 116 10.26 11.03 8.49
CA GLN A 116 11.00 11.13 9.76
C GLN A 116 11.81 9.87 10.06
N MET A 117 11.23 8.68 9.86
CA MET A 117 11.93 7.40 10.06
C MET A 117 13.13 7.28 9.12
N ILE A 118 12.96 7.51 7.81
CA ILE A 118 14.05 7.41 6.84
C ILE A 118 15.15 8.45 7.11
N ALA A 119 14.78 9.67 7.50
CA ALA A 119 15.75 10.70 7.89
C ALA A 119 16.56 10.27 9.13
N ALA A 120 15.93 9.63 10.12
CA ALA A 120 16.62 9.07 11.28
C ALA A 120 17.59 7.93 10.93
N PHE A 121 17.35 7.22 9.83
CA PHE A 121 18.30 6.26 9.25
C PHE A 121 19.40 6.91 8.39
N GLY A 122 19.37 8.25 8.21
CA GLY A 122 20.32 8.99 7.39
C GLY A 122 20.03 8.95 5.88
N GLY A 123 18.81 8.59 5.49
CA GLY A 123 18.38 8.59 4.08
C GLY A 123 18.06 9.99 3.56
N GLY A 124 18.44 10.25 2.30
CA GLY A 124 18.17 11.50 1.60
C GLY A 124 16.71 11.69 1.21
N GLU A 125 16.38 12.86 0.66
CA GLU A 125 15.00 13.27 0.35
C GLU A 125 14.27 12.32 -0.60
N SER A 126 14.98 11.70 -1.54
CA SER A 126 14.37 10.74 -2.48
C SER A 126 13.86 9.49 -1.76
N ALA A 127 14.58 8.99 -0.76
CA ALA A 127 14.21 7.83 0.02
C ALA A 127 13.10 8.12 1.04
N GLN A 128 12.93 9.40 1.42
CA GLN A 128 11.87 9.85 2.32
C GLN A 128 10.50 9.96 1.63
N LYS A 129 10.42 9.81 0.30
CA LYS A 129 9.16 9.82 -0.44
C LYS A 129 8.51 8.44 -0.39
N LEU A 130 7.45 8.30 0.42
CA LEU A 130 6.66 7.07 0.47
C LEU A 130 5.76 6.95 -0.77
N THR A 131 5.72 5.77 -1.40
CA THR A 131 4.67 5.44 -2.37
C THR A 131 3.57 4.64 -1.68
N ILE A 132 2.32 5.06 -1.84
CA ILE A 132 1.15 4.43 -1.21
C ILE A 132 0.28 3.80 -2.29
N HIS A 133 -0.03 2.51 -2.13
CA HIS A 133 -1.10 1.82 -2.83
C HIS A 133 -2.28 1.64 -1.86
N GLY A 134 -3.43 2.25 -2.18
CA GLY A 134 -4.65 2.11 -1.40
C GLY A 134 -5.56 1.04 -1.99
N ARG A 135 -6.10 0.15 -1.17
CA ARG A 135 -7.07 -0.87 -1.57
C ARG A 135 -8.35 -0.66 -0.78
N THR A 136 -9.51 -0.63 -1.43
CA THR A 136 -10.80 -0.59 -0.71
C THR A 136 -10.94 -1.84 0.16
N SER A 137 -11.38 -1.70 1.41
CA SER A 137 -11.38 -2.80 2.37
C SER A 137 -12.38 -3.90 1.99
N ASN A 138 -11.94 -5.15 2.12
CA ASN A 138 -12.84 -6.31 1.95
C ASN A 138 -13.67 -6.53 3.21
N ALA A 139 -13.11 -6.27 4.39
CA ALA A 139 -13.79 -6.38 5.68
C ALA A 139 -15.02 -5.46 5.80
N SER A 140 -15.10 -4.36 5.03
CA SER A 140 -16.28 -3.50 4.99
C SER A 140 -17.41 -4.03 4.09
N LYS A 141 -17.15 -5.04 3.25
CA LYS A 141 -18.10 -5.53 2.24
C LYS A 141 -19.08 -6.56 2.81
N SER A 142 -20.34 -6.46 2.39
CA SER A 142 -21.41 -7.36 2.81
C SER A 142 -21.77 -8.39 1.74
N GLN A 143 -22.12 -9.61 2.17
CA GLN A 143 -22.66 -10.66 1.31
C GLN A 143 -24.20 -10.62 1.16
N LEU A 144 -24.90 -9.78 1.91
CA LEU A 144 -26.38 -9.76 1.91
C LEU A 144 -26.95 -8.87 0.80
N ASP A 145 -26.37 -7.69 0.60
CA ASP A 145 -26.72 -6.78 -0.50
C ASP A 145 -25.43 -6.24 -1.14
N PRO A 146 -25.01 -6.81 -2.29
CA PRO A 146 -23.76 -6.42 -2.93
C PRO A 146 -23.81 -5.00 -3.51
N HIS A 147 -24.98 -4.46 -3.84
CA HIS A 147 -25.05 -3.13 -4.46
C HIS A 147 -24.65 -2.03 -3.48
N VAL A 148 -24.89 -2.22 -2.18
CA VAL A 148 -24.41 -1.30 -1.14
C VAL A 148 -22.88 -1.26 -1.10
N ASN A 149 -22.19 -2.32 -1.53
CA ASN A 149 -20.73 -2.30 -1.63
C ASN A 149 -20.22 -1.30 -2.66
N LEU A 150 -21.01 -0.90 -3.66
CA LEU A 150 -20.67 0.18 -4.58
C LEU A 150 -20.54 1.52 -3.86
N LEU A 151 -21.45 1.81 -2.95
CA LEU A 151 -21.43 3.04 -2.15
C LEU A 151 -20.20 3.04 -1.23
N ARG A 152 -19.97 1.92 -0.52
CA ARG A 152 -18.80 1.75 0.35
C ARG A 152 -17.49 1.92 -0.40
N ALA A 153 -17.34 1.21 -1.52
CA ALA A 153 -16.13 1.23 -2.33
C ALA A 153 -15.87 2.62 -2.94
N THR A 154 -16.91 3.35 -3.34
CA THR A 154 -16.78 4.74 -3.82
C THR A 154 -16.29 5.66 -2.71
N THR A 155 -16.87 5.59 -1.51
CA THR A 155 -16.44 6.43 -0.37
C THR A 155 -14.99 6.13 0.05
N GLU A 156 -14.61 4.85 0.08
CA GLU A 156 -13.24 4.43 0.41
C GLU A 156 -12.23 4.87 -0.66
N ALA A 157 -12.54 4.67 -1.95
CA ALA A 157 -11.69 5.13 -3.03
C ALA A 157 -11.52 6.66 -3.02
N PHE A 158 -12.59 7.37 -2.66
CA PHE A 158 -12.53 8.81 -2.52
C PHE A 158 -11.64 9.24 -1.34
N ALA A 159 -11.74 8.59 -0.18
CA ALA A 159 -10.83 8.82 0.94
C ALA A 159 -9.38 8.54 0.57
N ALA A 160 -9.12 7.48 -0.19
CA ALA A 160 -7.79 7.14 -0.68
C ALA A 160 -7.21 8.23 -1.60
N ALA A 161 -8.03 8.77 -2.49
CA ALA A 161 -7.64 9.85 -3.39
C ALA A 161 -7.32 11.14 -2.62
N LEU A 162 -8.19 11.55 -1.69
CA LEU A 162 -7.99 12.75 -0.86
C LEU A 162 -6.80 12.60 0.10
N GLY A 163 -6.54 11.40 0.61
CA GLY A 163 -5.35 11.08 1.40
C GLY A 163 -4.07 11.00 0.57
N GLY A 164 -4.15 11.20 -0.75
CA GLY A 164 -3.01 11.26 -1.65
C GLY A 164 -2.40 9.89 -1.95
N ALA A 165 -3.19 8.81 -2.05
CA ALA A 165 -2.68 7.53 -2.53
C ALA A 165 -2.10 7.65 -3.96
N ASN A 166 -0.98 6.99 -4.23
CA ASN A 166 -0.34 7.02 -5.55
C ASN A 166 -1.01 6.08 -6.55
N SER A 167 -1.68 5.04 -6.06
CA SER A 167 -2.47 4.11 -6.85
C SER A 167 -3.60 3.56 -5.98
N ILE A 168 -4.73 3.26 -6.61
CA ILE A 168 -5.94 2.82 -5.92
C ILE A 168 -6.43 1.54 -6.59
N GLU A 169 -6.74 0.53 -5.79
CA GLU A 169 -7.46 -0.68 -6.19
C GLU A 169 -8.86 -0.64 -5.57
N ILE A 170 -9.87 -0.82 -6.42
CA ILE A 170 -11.26 -0.92 -5.99
C ILE A 170 -11.71 -2.36 -6.14
N ALA A 171 -12.11 -2.97 -5.04
CA ALA A 171 -12.68 -4.30 -5.01
C ALA A 171 -14.02 -4.30 -5.75
N PRO A 172 -14.27 -5.26 -6.65
CA PRO A 172 -15.58 -5.43 -7.27
C PRO A 172 -16.69 -5.58 -6.22
N PHE A 173 -17.87 -5.03 -6.50
CA PHE A 173 -18.96 -4.96 -5.53
C PHE A 173 -19.53 -6.32 -5.10
N ASP A 174 -19.32 -7.35 -5.92
CA ASP A 174 -19.75 -8.74 -5.68
C ASP A 174 -18.63 -9.63 -5.11
N THR A 175 -17.51 -9.05 -4.71
CA THR A 175 -16.40 -9.76 -4.05
C THR A 175 -16.90 -10.52 -2.82
N GLY A 176 -16.55 -11.80 -2.72
CA GLY A 176 -16.95 -12.68 -1.61
C GLY A 176 -18.33 -13.33 -1.76
N GLN A 177 -19.17 -12.92 -2.71
CA GLN A 177 -20.43 -13.61 -3.01
C GLN A 177 -20.31 -14.60 -4.17
N ARG A 178 -19.64 -14.19 -5.24
CA ARG A 178 -19.48 -14.99 -6.47
C ARG A 178 -18.19 -14.63 -7.18
N PRO A 179 -17.71 -15.47 -8.12
CA PRO A 179 -16.62 -15.09 -9.00
C PRO A 179 -16.97 -13.79 -9.74
N THR A 180 -16.09 -12.81 -9.61
CA THR A 180 -16.26 -11.52 -10.25
C THR A 180 -16.24 -11.67 -11.77
N ASN A 181 -17.23 -11.07 -12.44
CA ASN A 181 -17.32 -11.05 -13.91
C ASN A 181 -16.79 -9.72 -14.50
N GLU A 182 -16.84 -9.60 -15.83
CA GLU A 182 -16.40 -8.40 -16.53
C GLU A 182 -17.21 -7.16 -16.12
N PHE A 183 -18.52 -7.31 -15.90
CA PHE A 183 -19.39 -6.22 -15.49
C PHE A 183 -18.95 -5.63 -14.14
N SER A 184 -18.71 -6.48 -13.13
CA SER A 184 -18.29 -6.04 -11.80
C SER A 184 -16.92 -5.37 -11.83
N ARG A 185 -15.98 -5.87 -12.63
CA ARG A 185 -14.67 -5.22 -12.86
C ARG A 185 -14.81 -3.87 -13.57
N ARG A 186 -15.70 -3.78 -14.57
CA ARG A 186 -15.99 -2.53 -15.29
C ARG A 186 -16.51 -1.46 -14.35
N ILE A 187 -17.43 -1.80 -13.45
CA ILE A 187 -17.96 -0.85 -12.46
C ILE A 187 -16.86 -0.37 -11.51
N ALA A 188 -16.05 -1.28 -10.96
CA ALA A 188 -14.93 -0.91 -10.08
C ALA A 188 -13.94 0.06 -10.77
N ARG A 189 -13.60 -0.19 -12.03
CA ARG A 189 -12.76 0.71 -12.83
C ARG A 189 -13.44 2.06 -13.08
N ASN A 190 -14.72 2.06 -13.43
CA ASN A 190 -15.44 3.30 -13.74
C ASN A 190 -15.56 4.23 -12.52
N VAL A 191 -15.62 3.70 -11.29
CA VAL A 191 -15.54 4.54 -10.08
C VAL A 191 -14.24 5.36 -10.09
N GLN A 192 -13.09 4.78 -10.44
CA GLN A 192 -11.83 5.52 -10.53
C GLN A 192 -11.88 6.63 -11.59
N LEU A 193 -12.47 6.34 -12.75
CA LEU A 193 -12.62 7.33 -13.84
C LEU A 193 -13.49 8.51 -13.41
N ILE A 194 -14.63 8.25 -12.75
CA ILE A 194 -15.51 9.30 -12.22
C ILE A 194 -14.75 10.17 -11.21
N LEU A 195 -14.02 9.57 -10.27
CA LEU A 195 -13.22 10.30 -9.29
C LEU A 195 -12.15 11.19 -9.95
N GLN A 196 -11.57 10.75 -11.07
CA GLN A 196 -10.54 11.51 -11.80
C GLN A 196 -11.12 12.61 -12.69
N GLU A 197 -12.15 12.30 -13.46
CA GLU A 197 -12.65 13.14 -14.56
C GLU A 197 -13.74 14.11 -14.10
N GLU A 198 -14.57 13.74 -13.13
CA GLU A 198 -15.76 14.53 -12.76
C GLU A 198 -15.57 15.32 -11.46
N LEU A 199 -14.86 14.75 -10.48
CA LEU A 199 -14.69 15.39 -9.18
C LEU A 199 -13.58 16.45 -9.14
N ASN A 200 -12.85 16.65 -10.24
CA ASN A 200 -11.78 17.65 -10.34
C ASN A 200 -10.71 17.53 -9.23
N LEU A 201 -10.55 16.35 -8.62
CA LEU A 201 -9.62 16.12 -7.51
C LEU A 201 -8.16 16.32 -7.91
N THR A 202 -7.89 16.30 -9.22
CA THR A 202 -6.58 16.57 -9.80
C THR A 202 -6.22 18.05 -9.87
N LYS A 203 -7.18 18.96 -9.61
CA LYS A 203 -6.97 20.41 -9.74
C LYS A 203 -6.29 21.07 -8.54
N LEU A 204 -6.33 20.45 -7.36
CA LEU A 204 -5.70 20.96 -6.14
C LEU A 204 -4.84 19.88 -5.50
N LEU A 205 -3.62 20.24 -5.09
CA LEU A 205 -2.80 19.36 -4.26
C LEU A 205 -3.31 19.41 -2.82
N ASP A 206 -3.67 18.25 -2.28
CA ASP A 206 -4.10 18.05 -0.89
C ASP A 206 -5.31 18.91 -0.45
N PRO A 207 -6.50 18.73 -1.05
CA PRO A 207 -7.71 19.48 -0.71
C PRO A 207 -8.33 19.13 0.66
#